data_AF-A0AAQ4D2L6-F1
#
_entry.id   AF-A0AAQ4D2L6-F1
#
_cell.length_a   1.000
_cell.length_b   1.000
_cell.length_c   1.000
_cell.angle_alpha   90.00
_cell.angle_beta   90.00
_cell.angle_gamma   90.00
#
_symmetry.space_group_name_H-M   'P 1'
#
loop_
_entity.id
_entity.type
_entity.pdbx_description
1 polymer ?
#
loop_
_entity_poly.entity_id
_entity_poly.type
_entity_poly.pdbx_seq_one_letter_code
_entity_poly.pdbx_strand_id
1 'polypeptide(L)'
;MYAKREVPTLDSVLKAVSEDDDLPNFKKATLWRYTYLRAIKEFREQGRCIIYLGGTWVNAVHTKEYVLQDKTLKSCQDAFLKGLTARLAAPSGKGARLILVHAGSSATGFVQDAADFFRAKKGNHADYHSEMDGNYFEKWFTDKLLPNIPANSIVVMDNAPCHSVALEIAPAKSTRKADNQFV
;
A
#
# COMPACT_ATOMS: atom_id res chain seq x y z
N MET A 1 -32.45 0.23 22.97
CA MET A 1 -32.82 1.63 22.65
C MET A 1 -31.76 2.54 23.27
N TYR A 2 -31.06 3.32 22.46
CA TYR A 2 -29.88 4.10 22.85
C TYR A 2 -30.22 5.15 23.93
N ALA A 3 -29.76 4.94 25.16
CA ALA A 3 -30.09 5.78 26.32
C ALA A 3 -29.34 7.13 26.36
N LYS A 4 -28.40 7.36 25.45
CA LYS A 4 -27.73 8.64 25.23
C LYS A 4 -27.64 8.85 23.73
N ARG A 5 -28.05 10.01 23.23
CA ARG A 5 -28.16 10.36 21.80
C ARG A 5 -26.80 10.48 21.08
N GLU A 6 -25.77 9.79 21.55
CA GLU A 6 -24.44 9.77 20.98
C GLU A 6 -24.29 8.52 20.10
N VAL A 7 -23.73 8.71 18.91
CA VAL A 7 -23.41 7.58 18.02
C VAL A 7 -22.36 6.72 18.72
N PRO A 8 -22.61 5.43 18.96
CA PRO A 8 -21.66 4.57 19.67
C PRO A 8 -20.32 4.53 18.94
N THR A 9 -19.25 4.86 19.64
CA THR A 9 -17.88 4.68 19.13
C THR A 9 -17.43 3.24 19.35
N LEU A 10 -16.43 2.79 18.60
CA LEU A 10 -15.87 1.44 18.74
C LEU A 10 -15.33 1.18 20.16
N ASP A 11 -14.83 2.23 20.83
CA ASP A 11 -14.37 2.15 22.22
C ASP A 11 -15.52 1.99 23.22
N SER A 12 -16.66 2.66 22.98
CA SER A 12 -17.85 2.48 23.81
C SER A 12 -18.43 1.06 23.67
N VAL A 13 -18.40 0.50 22.45
CA VAL A 13 -18.85 -0.87 22.17
C VAL A 13 -17.88 -1.88 22.78
N LEU A 14 -16.56 -1.67 22.65
CA LEU A 14 -15.56 -2.54 23.24
C LEU A 14 -15.70 -2.60 24.77
N LYS A 15 -15.90 -1.44 25.40
CA LYS A 15 -16.11 -1.35 26.85
C LYS A 15 -17.35 -2.14 27.29
N ALA A 16 -18.49 -1.89 26.63
CA ALA A 16 -19.74 -2.59 26.95
C ALA A 16 -19.63 -4.11 26.79
N VAL A 17 -18.96 -4.57 25.73
CA VAL A 17 -18.75 -6.00 25.47
C VAL A 17 -17.75 -6.64 26.45
N SER A 18 -16.78 -5.87 26.95
CA SER A 18 -15.83 -6.36 27.97
C SER A 18 -16.39 -6.42 29.39
N GLU A 19 -17.49 -5.70 29.66
CA GLU A 19 -18.18 -5.67 30.95
C GLU A 19 -19.27 -6.76 31.06
N ASP A 20 -19.52 -7.52 30.00
CA ASP A 20 -20.53 -8.58 29.93
C ASP A 20 -19.85 -9.96 30.06
N ASP A 21 -20.09 -10.63 31.19
CA ASP A 21 -19.49 -11.94 31.52
C ASP A 21 -19.98 -13.08 30.61
N ASP A 22 -21.11 -12.90 29.90
CA ASP A 22 -21.66 -13.90 28.97
C ASP A 22 -21.05 -13.79 27.56
N LEU A 23 -20.29 -12.73 27.27
CA LEU A 23 -19.65 -12.50 25.98
C LEU A 23 -18.16 -12.88 25.97
N PRO A 24 -17.64 -13.42 24.84
CA PRO A 24 -16.22 -13.69 24.73
C PRO A 24 -15.42 -12.38 24.72
N ASN A 25 -14.22 -12.39 25.29
CA ASN A 25 -13.36 -11.21 25.31
C ASN A 25 -12.90 -10.82 23.89
N PHE A 26 -13.37 -9.69 23.38
CA PHE A 26 -13.00 -9.18 22.05
C PHE A 26 -11.81 -8.23 22.12
N LYS A 27 -10.83 -8.44 21.23
CA LYS A 27 -9.77 -7.44 20.98
C LYS A 27 -10.33 -6.30 20.13
N LYS A 28 -9.84 -5.07 20.35
CA LYS A 28 -10.17 -3.89 19.52
C LYS A 28 -10.00 -4.14 18.01
N ALA A 29 -8.93 -4.83 17.62
CA ALA A 29 -8.68 -5.21 16.22
C ALA A 29 -9.74 -6.16 15.64
N THR A 30 -10.32 -7.04 16.46
CA THR A 30 -11.42 -7.93 16.05
C THR A 30 -12.68 -7.12 15.77
N LEU A 31 -13.00 -6.14 16.62
CA LEU A 31 -14.14 -5.25 16.41
C LEU A 31 -13.97 -4.37 15.15
N TRP A 32 -12.77 -3.85 14.90
CA TRP A 32 -12.49 -3.13 13.64
C TRP A 32 -12.69 -4.00 12.40
N ARG A 33 -12.23 -5.26 12.45
CA ARG A 33 -12.48 -6.20 11.35
C ARG A 33 -13.97 -6.51 11.18
N TYR A 34 -14.68 -6.74 12.27
CA TYR A 34 -16.11 -7.03 12.23
C TYR A 34 -16.90 -5.87 11.63
N THR A 35 -16.66 -4.65 12.10
CA THR A 35 -17.31 -3.43 11.60
C THR A 35 -17.00 -3.18 10.12
N TYR A 36 -15.74 -3.34 9.70
CA TYR A 36 -15.36 -3.27 8.30
C TYR A 36 -16.12 -4.30 7.44
N LEU A 37 -16.15 -5.57 7.84
CA LEU A 37 -16.83 -6.63 7.09
C LEU A 37 -18.34 -6.40 6.99
N ARG A 38 -18.96 -5.89 8.07
CA ARG A 38 -20.37 -5.48 8.07
C ARG A 38 -20.64 -4.36 7.06
N ALA A 39 -19.84 -3.29 7.07
CA ALA A 39 -19.98 -2.19 6.13
C ALA A 39 -19.79 -2.65 4.67
N ILE A 40 -18.78 -3.47 4.40
CA ILE A 40 -18.56 -4.05 3.05
C ILE A 40 -19.75 -4.90 2.61
N LYS A 41 -20.34 -5.69 3.52
CA LYS A 41 -21.55 -6.47 3.21
C LYS A 41 -22.72 -5.56 2.84
N GLU A 42 -22.96 -4.51 3.62
CA GLU A 42 -24.03 -3.53 3.36
C GLU A 42 -23.84 -2.81 2.02
N PHE A 43 -22.61 -2.40 1.67
CA PHE A 43 -22.33 -1.79 0.37
C PHE A 43 -22.55 -2.75 -0.81
N ARG A 44 -22.26 -4.04 -0.62
CA ARG A 44 -22.57 -5.07 -1.63
C ARG A 44 -24.08 -5.27 -1.80
N GLU A 45 -24.83 -5.29 -0.70
CA GLU A 45 -26.30 -5.39 -0.74
C GLU A 45 -26.95 -4.18 -1.41
N GLN A 46 -26.36 -2.99 -1.27
CA GLN A 46 -26.77 -1.76 -1.97
C GLN A 46 -26.36 -1.75 -3.46
N GLY A 47 -25.63 -2.75 -3.94
CA GLY A 47 -25.13 -2.80 -5.32
C GLY A 47 -24.07 -1.74 -5.62
N ARG A 48 -23.38 -1.20 -4.59
CA ARG A 48 -22.36 -0.18 -4.78
C ARG A 48 -21.09 -0.77 -5.39
N CYS A 49 -20.46 -0.01 -6.27
CA CYS A 49 -19.16 -0.36 -6.82
C CYS A 49 -18.08 -0.20 -5.73
N ILE A 50 -17.44 -1.31 -5.35
CA ILE A 50 -16.34 -1.29 -4.38
C ILE A 50 -15.02 -1.40 -5.15
N ILE A 51 -14.20 -0.37 -5.02
CA ILE A 51 -12.88 -0.24 -5.64
C ILE A 51 -11.83 -0.48 -4.55
N TYR A 52 -10.97 -1.46 -4.78
CA TYR A 52 -9.82 -1.75 -3.94
C TYR A 52 -8.58 -1.21 -4.63
N LEU A 53 -7.74 -0.48 -3.89
CA LEU A 53 -6.44 -0.03 -4.38
C LEU A 53 -5.30 -0.78 -3.71
N GLY A 54 -4.17 -0.82 -4.41
CA GLY A 54 -2.96 -1.43 -3.90
C GLY A 54 -1.72 -0.97 -4.66
N GLY A 55 -0.60 -0.96 -3.96
CA GLY A 55 0.73 -0.74 -4.50
C GLY A 55 1.56 -2.01 -4.43
N THR A 56 2.35 -2.30 -5.46
CA THR A 56 3.35 -3.36 -5.45
C THR A 56 4.64 -2.89 -6.10
N TRP A 57 5.70 -3.68 -5.99
CA TRP A 57 7.00 -3.36 -6.56
C TRP A 57 7.62 -4.58 -7.22
N VAL A 58 8.38 -4.32 -8.28
CA VAL A 58 9.13 -5.33 -9.04
C VAL A 58 10.59 -4.90 -9.10
N ASN A 59 11.53 -5.80 -8.82
CA ASN A 59 12.95 -5.48 -9.02
C ASN A 59 13.28 -5.49 -10.51
N ALA A 60 14.00 -4.48 -10.99
CA ALA A 60 14.46 -4.40 -12.39
C ALA A 60 15.42 -5.54 -12.78
N VAL A 61 15.90 -6.30 -11.81
CA VAL A 61 16.86 -7.39 -12.01
C VAL A 61 16.15 -8.75 -11.83
N HIS A 62 14.89 -8.91 -12.19
CA HIS A 62 14.27 -10.25 -12.19
C HIS A 62 14.85 -11.11 -13.33
N THR A 63 15.53 -12.21 -12.97
CA THR A 63 15.94 -13.27 -13.91
C THR A 63 15.12 -14.54 -13.66
N LYS A 64 14.96 -15.39 -14.68
CA LYS A 64 14.36 -16.72 -14.50
C LYS A 64 15.16 -17.53 -13.47
N GLU A 65 14.47 -18.31 -12.64
CA GLU A 65 15.07 -19.19 -11.61
C GLU A 65 16.14 -20.13 -12.20
N TYR A 66 15.93 -20.56 -13.43
CA TYR A 66 16.89 -21.30 -14.23
C TYR A 66 17.49 -20.42 -15.31
N VAL A 67 18.65 -19.86 -15.02
CA VAL A 67 19.55 -19.33 -16.05
C VAL A 67 20.45 -20.47 -16.49
N LEU A 68 20.58 -20.70 -17.80
CA LEU A 68 21.63 -21.57 -18.36
C LEU A 68 22.99 -20.98 -17.95
N GLN A 69 23.53 -21.51 -16.86
CA GLN A 69 24.88 -21.26 -16.40
C GLN A 69 25.79 -22.31 -17.03
N ASP A 70 26.78 -21.83 -17.76
CA ASP A 70 27.84 -22.69 -18.26
C ASP A 70 28.68 -23.19 -17.08
N LYS A 71 28.59 -24.48 -16.77
CA LYS A 71 29.35 -25.12 -15.68
C LYS A 71 30.80 -25.42 -16.06
N THR A 72 31.18 -25.20 -17.32
CA THR A 72 32.55 -25.44 -17.81
C THR A 72 33.50 -24.29 -17.50
N LEU A 73 32.96 -23.10 -17.24
CA LEU A 73 33.72 -21.91 -16.85
C LEU A 73 33.89 -21.86 -15.34
N LYS A 74 35.14 -21.95 -14.87
CA LYS A 74 35.45 -22.02 -13.44
C LYS A 74 35.66 -20.66 -12.78
N SER A 75 35.91 -19.61 -13.56
CA SER A 75 36.10 -18.24 -13.07
C SER A 75 35.96 -17.20 -14.19
N CYS A 76 35.84 -15.92 -13.82
CA CYS A 76 35.85 -14.81 -14.78
C CYS A 76 37.15 -14.73 -15.58
N GLN A 77 38.27 -15.14 -15.00
CA GLN A 77 39.58 -15.16 -15.65
C GLN A 77 39.67 -16.29 -16.70
N ASP A 78 39.10 -17.46 -16.41
CA ASP A 78 39.00 -18.58 -17.37
C ASP A 78 38.10 -18.23 -18.55
N ALA A 79 37.00 -17.52 -18.31
CA ALA A 79 36.14 -16.98 -19.37
C ALA A 79 36.87 -15.99 -20.27
N PHE A 80 37.62 -15.04 -19.68
CA PHE A 80 38.41 -14.06 -20.43
C PHE A 80 39.50 -14.72 -21.29
N LEU A 81 40.25 -15.68 -20.75
CA LEU A 81 41.28 -16.43 -21.48
C LEU A 81 40.71 -17.25 -22.65
N LYS A 82 39.45 -17.68 -22.56
CA LYS A 82 38.72 -18.39 -23.62
C LYS A 82 37.99 -17.46 -24.59
N GLY A 83 38.13 -16.13 -24.44
CA GLY A 83 37.45 -15.14 -25.28
C GLY A 83 35.93 -15.07 -25.07
N LEU A 84 35.42 -15.59 -23.95
CA LEU A 84 34.01 -15.63 -23.61
C LEU A 84 33.67 -14.51 -22.62
N THR A 85 32.53 -13.84 -22.81
CA THR A 85 32.00 -12.93 -21.80
C THR A 85 31.25 -13.74 -20.75
N ALA A 86 31.71 -13.70 -19.49
CA ALA A 86 31.00 -14.33 -18.38
C ALA A 86 29.59 -13.71 -18.27
N ARG A 87 28.58 -14.54 -18.54
CA ARG A 87 27.18 -14.14 -18.68
C ARG A 87 26.64 -13.56 -17.36
N LEU A 88 25.70 -12.61 -17.51
CA LEU A 88 24.82 -11.96 -16.51
C LEU A 88 25.03 -12.39 -15.05
N ALA A 89 25.61 -11.49 -14.25
CA ALA A 89 25.65 -11.62 -12.81
C ALA A 89 24.24 -11.86 -12.25
N ALA A 90 24.11 -12.78 -11.30
CA ALA A 90 22.87 -12.99 -10.58
C ALA A 90 22.36 -11.65 -10.03
N PRO A 91 21.04 -11.43 -10.05
CA PRO A 91 20.47 -10.23 -9.48
C PRO A 91 20.90 -10.07 -8.02
N SER A 92 21.75 -9.09 -7.73
CA SER A 92 21.83 -8.63 -6.36
C SER A 92 20.47 -8.00 -6.08
N GLY A 93 19.80 -8.35 -4.98
CA GLY A 93 18.57 -7.67 -4.53
C GLY A 93 18.74 -6.14 -4.33
N LYS A 94 19.95 -5.62 -4.54
CA LYS A 94 20.27 -4.21 -4.75
C LYS A 94 20.12 -3.88 -6.25
N GLY A 95 19.03 -3.21 -6.60
CA GLY A 95 18.74 -2.80 -7.96
C GLY A 95 17.61 -1.78 -7.98
N ALA A 96 17.46 -1.07 -9.09
CA ALA A 96 16.32 -0.19 -9.26
C ALA A 96 15.02 -1.00 -9.16
N ARG A 97 14.01 -0.45 -8.48
CA ARG A 97 12.68 -1.03 -8.38
C ARG A 97 11.72 -0.24 -9.26
N LEU A 98 10.74 -0.94 -9.83
CA LEU A 98 9.58 -0.34 -10.46
C LEU A 98 8.41 -0.51 -9.50
N ILE A 99 7.79 0.60 -9.10
CA ILE A 99 6.60 0.60 -8.26
C ILE A 99 5.39 0.74 -9.18
N LEU A 100 4.36 -0.06 -8.91
CA LEU A 100 3.08 -0.06 -9.60
C LEU A 100 2.00 0.28 -8.57
N VAL A 101 1.16 1.26 -8.89
CA VAL A 101 -0.07 1.56 -8.15
C VAL A 101 -1.25 1.35 -9.07
N HIS A 102 -2.25 0.62 -8.59
CA HIS A 102 -3.46 0.37 -9.36
C HIS A 102 -4.68 0.15 -8.48
N ALA A 103 -5.84 0.12 -9.11
CA ALA A 103 -7.12 -0.11 -8.46
C ALA A 103 -8.01 -0.99 -9.31
N GLY A 104 -8.87 -1.76 -8.66
CA GLY A 104 -9.81 -2.64 -9.32
C GLY A 104 -11.00 -2.99 -8.43
N SER A 105 -12.06 -3.47 -9.08
CA SER A 105 -13.23 -4.03 -8.41
C SER A 105 -13.32 -5.52 -8.70
N SER A 106 -13.93 -6.27 -7.78
CA SER A 106 -14.28 -7.67 -8.03
C SER A 106 -15.33 -7.82 -9.13
N ALA A 107 -16.16 -6.79 -9.38
CA ALA A 107 -17.24 -6.86 -10.36
C ALA A 107 -16.79 -6.48 -11.78
N THR A 108 -15.93 -5.47 -11.92
CA THR A 108 -15.54 -4.88 -13.22
C THR A 108 -14.08 -5.14 -13.59
N GLY A 109 -13.30 -5.76 -12.70
CA GLY A 109 -11.86 -5.92 -12.88
C GLY A 109 -11.10 -4.61 -12.62
N PHE A 110 -9.95 -4.48 -13.27
CA PHE A 110 -9.10 -3.30 -13.13
C PHE A 110 -9.74 -2.04 -13.73
N VAL A 111 -9.53 -0.90 -13.07
CA VAL A 111 -10.03 0.40 -13.56
C VAL A 111 -9.17 0.85 -14.74
N GLN A 112 -9.76 1.00 -15.91
CA GLN A 112 -9.04 1.44 -17.11
C GLN A 112 -8.33 2.79 -16.86
N ASP A 113 -7.11 2.93 -17.37
CA ASP A 113 -6.28 4.15 -17.29
C ASP A 113 -5.90 4.62 -15.86
N ALA A 114 -6.21 3.82 -14.84
CA ALA A 114 -5.82 4.09 -13.45
C ALA A 114 -4.48 3.46 -13.04
N ALA A 115 -3.83 2.69 -13.92
CA ALA A 115 -2.51 2.12 -13.62
C ALA A 115 -1.43 3.20 -13.74
N ASP A 116 -0.53 3.26 -12.76
CA ASP A 116 0.64 4.14 -12.83
C ASP A 116 1.91 3.41 -12.38
N PHE A 117 3.01 3.74 -13.04
CA PHE A 117 4.31 3.08 -12.88
C PHE A 117 5.39 4.12 -12.70
N PHE A 118 6.18 4.00 -11.63
CA PHE A 118 7.30 4.90 -11.40
C PHE A 118 8.51 4.14 -10.87
N ARG A 119 9.68 4.65 -11.22
CA ARG A 119 10.94 4.07 -10.79
C ARG A 119 11.31 4.58 -9.40
N ALA A 120 11.67 3.66 -8.52
CA ALA A 120 12.29 3.94 -7.24
C ALA A 120 13.51 4.87 -7.38
N LYS A 121 13.60 5.90 -6.54
CA LYS A 121 14.75 6.82 -6.55
C LYS A 121 15.93 6.10 -5.90
N LYS A 122 17.13 6.20 -6.48
CA LYS A 122 18.32 5.52 -5.94
C LYS A 122 18.71 6.13 -4.58
N GLY A 123 18.23 5.55 -3.48
CA GLY A 123 18.60 5.91 -2.10
C GLY A 123 19.34 4.76 -1.40
N ASN A 124 20.20 5.09 -0.43
CA ASN A 124 20.96 4.11 0.37
C ASN A 124 20.11 3.27 1.33
N HIS A 125 18.78 3.44 1.34
CA HIS A 125 17.87 2.70 2.20
C HIS A 125 17.05 1.69 1.41
N ALA A 126 17.04 0.44 1.89
CA ALA A 126 16.32 -0.68 1.27
C ALA A 126 14.78 -0.60 1.41
N ASP A 127 14.26 0.46 2.03
CA ASP A 127 12.84 0.68 2.32
C ASP A 127 12.17 1.58 1.28
N TYR A 128 11.37 0.96 0.41
CA TYR A 128 10.66 1.61 -0.70
C TYR A 128 9.45 2.41 -0.24
N HIS A 129 9.00 2.23 1.02
CA HIS A 129 7.86 2.98 1.56
C HIS A 129 8.12 4.49 1.63
N SER A 130 9.38 4.92 1.58
CA SER A 130 9.78 6.33 1.52
C SER A 130 9.62 7.00 0.15
N GLU A 131 9.35 6.22 -0.91
CA GLU A 131 9.34 6.73 -2.29
C GLU A 131 7.93 7.06 -2.80
N MET A 132 6.91 6.44 -2.21
CA MET A 132 5.51 6.80 -2.45
C MET A 132 5.16 7.96 -1.50
N ASP A 133 5.50 9.17 -1.93
CA ASP A 133 5.10 10.40 -1.24
C ASP A 133 3.58 10.56 -1.32
N GLY A 134 2.97 11.09 -0.26
CA GLY A 134 1.53 11.30 -0.20
C GLY A 134 1.04 12.28 -1.27
N ASN A 135 1.87 13.26 -1.67
CA ASN A 135 1.57 14.13 -2.82
C ASN A 135 1.45 13.36 -4.14
N TYR A 136 2.30 12.35 -4.34
CA TYR A 136 2.24 11.50 -5.52
C TYR A 136 0.96 10.65 -5.51
N PHE A 137 0.64 10.08 -4.34
CA PHE A 137 -0.60 9.33 -4.16
C PHE A 137 -1.83 10.21 -4.42
N GLU A 138 -1.91 11.42 -3.86
CA GLU A 138 -3.01 12.35 -4.06
C GLU A 138 -3.16 12.73 -5.54
N LYS A 139 -2.05 13.02 -6.22
CA LYS A 139 -2.06 13.31 -7.65
C LYS A 139 -2.55 12.12 -8.47
N TRP A 140 -2.05 10.91 -8.22
CA TRP A 140 -2.54 9.71 -8.88
C TRP A 140 -4.04 9.47 -8.60
N PHE A 141 -4.45 9.62 -7.34
CA PHE A 141 -5.83 9.44 -6.91
C PHE A 141 -6.77 10.40 -7.66
N THR A 142 -6.39 11.68 -7.74
CA THR A 142 -7.19 12.74 -8.35
C THR A 142 -7.17 12.68 -9.88
N ASP A 143 -6.01 12.49 -10.49
CA ASP A 143 -5.84 12.57 -11.95
C ASP A 143 -6.19 11.25 -12.66
N LYS A 144 -6.01 10.11 -12.00
CA LYS A 144 -6.09 8.77 -12.62
C LYS A 144 -7.22 7.93 -12.07
N LEU A 145 -7.46 7.94 -10.76
CA LEU A 145 -8.49 7.07 -10.18
C LEU A 145 -9.88 7.70 -10.25
N LEU A 146 -10.06 8.88 -9.66
CA LEU A 146 -11.37 9.53 -9.55
C LEU A 146 -12.10 9.73 -10.88
N PRO A 147 -11.43 10.13 -12.00
CA PRO A 147 -12.12 10.32 -13.28
C PRO A 147 -12.59 9.02 -13.92
N ASN A 148 -11.96 7.89 -13.56
CA ASN A 148 -12.17 6.60 -14.20
C ASN A 148 -13.05 5.63 -13.38
N ILE A 149 -13.51 6.03 -12.20
CA ILE A 149 -14.42 5.23 -11.38
C ILE A 149 -15.87 5.73 -11.49
N PRO A 150 -16.87 4.84 -11.35
CA PRO A 150 -18.27 5.26 -11.30
C PRO A 150 -18.56 6.20 -10.13
N ALA A 151 -19.52 7.11 -10.33
CA ALA A 151 -20.05 7.92 -9.23
C ALA A 151 -20.61 7.03 -8.11
N ASN A 152 -20.54 7.51 -6.87
CA ASN A 152 -20.98 6.78 -5.67
C ASN A 152 -20.23 5.45 -5.42
N SER A 153 -19.02 5.30 -5.94
CA SER A 153 -18.15 4.17 -5.60
C SER A 153 -17.66 4.24 -4.15
N ILE A 154 -17.38 3.08 -3.56
CA ILE A 154 -16.65 2.95 -2.29
C ILE A 154 -15.19 2.70 -2.63
N VAL A 155 -14.28 3.51 -2.11
CA VAL A 155 -12.84 3.26 -2.22
C VAL A 155 -12.34 2.62 -0.93
N VAL A 156 -11.69 1.46 -1.06
CA VAL A 156 -11.07 0.71 0.04
C VAL A 156 -9.56 0.81 -0.11
N MET A 157 -8.92 1.28 0.95
CA MET A 157 -7.48 1.53 1.03
C MET A 157 -6.95 0.87 2.31
N ASP A 158 -5.67 0.49 2.30
CA ASP A 158 -5.00 0.11 3.55
C ASP A 158 -4.63 1.35 4.36
N ASN A 159 -4.11 1.14 5.57
CA ASN A 159 -3.71 2.22 6.46
C ASN A 159 -2.21 2.56 6.30
N ALA A 160 -1.75 2.69 5.05
CA ALA A 160 -0.38 3.10 4.78
C ALA A 160 -0.20 4.61 5.08
N PRO A 161 0.94 5.05 5.65
CA PRO A 161 1.14 6.46 6.02
C PRO A 161 0.96 7.45 4.87
N CYS A 162 1.31 7.06 3.63
CA CYS A 162 1.16 7.91 2.44
C CYS A 162 -0.30 8.15 2.02
N HIS A 163 -1.27 7.39 2.55
CA HIS A 163 -2.70 7.60 2.27
C HIS A 163 -3.36 8.60 3.23
N SER A 164 -2.69 8.95 4.33
CA SER A 164 -3.21 9.85 5.37
C SER A 164 -2.20 10.97 5.62
N VAL A 165 -2.05 11.85 4.64
CA VAL A 165 -1.23 13.06 4.80
C VAL A 165 -2.05 14.10 5.56
N ALA A 166 -1.54 14.55 6.71
CA ALA A 166 -2.13 15.67 7.42
C ALA A 166 -1.86 16.96 6.62
N LEU A 167 -2.91 17.73 6.33
CA LEU A 167 -2.80 19.07 5.72
C LEU A 167 -1.95 20.01 6.59
N GLU A 168 -2.02 19.83 7.91
CA GLU A 168 -1.18 20.50 8.89
C GLU A 168 -0.47 19.46 9.75
N ILE A 169 0.86 19.42 9.67
CA ILE A 169 1.66 18.54 10.54
C ILE A 169 1.77 19.22 11.89
N ALA A 170 1.15 18.63 12.91
CA ALA A 170 1.34 19.07 14.29
C ALA A 170 2.85 19.01 14.65
N PRO A 171 3.41 20.04 15.30
CA PRO A 171 4.83 20.06 15.63
C PRO A 171 5.22 18.83 16.46
N ALA A 172 6.25 18.11 16.01
CA ALA A 172 6.84 17.02 16.76
C ALA A 172 7.83 17.57 17.81
N LYS A 173 8.24 16.74 18.78
CA LYS A 173 9.26 17.12 19.78
C LYS A 173 10.60 17.53 19.15
N SER A 174 10.89 17.10 17.93
CA SER A 174 12.08 17.47 17.15
C SER A 174 11.90 18.70 16.27
N THR A 175 10.68 19.23 16.12
CA THR A 175 10.40 20.43 15.34
C THR A 175 11.00 21.64 16.05
N ARG A 176 11.87 22.39 15.37
CA ARG A 176 12.50 23.57 15.95
C ARG A 176 11.47 24.69 15.98
N LYS A 177 11.53 25.55 17.00
CA LYS A 177 10.58 26.66 17.19
C LYS A 177 10.53 27.62 15.99
N ALA A 178 11.60 27.71 15.20
CA ALA A 178 11.68 28.52 13.99
C ALA A 178 10.90 27.95 12.79
N ASP A 179 10.58 26.65 12.82
CA ASP A 179 9.88 25.95 11.73
C ASP A 179 8.35 25.92 11.95
N ASN A 180 7.87 26.43 13.10
CA ASN A 180 6.44 26.61 13.35
C ASN A 180 5.95 27.88 12.66
N GLN A 181 5.40 27.75 11.46
CA GLN A 181 4.63 28.81 10.82
C GLN A 181 3.22 28.82 11.41
N PHE A 182 3.01 29.61 12.46
CA PHE A 182 1.66 29.99 12.87
C PHE A 182 1.20 31.10 11.91
N VAL A 183 0.14 30.85 11.15
CA VAL A 183 -0.66 31.89 10.47
C VAL A 183 -1.77 32.33 11.43
#